data_AF-A0A934LHH9-F1
#
_entry.id   AF-A0A934LHH9-F1
#
_cell.length_a   1.000
_cell.length_b   1.000
_cell.length_c   1.000
_cell.angle_alpha   90.00
_cell.angle_beta   90.00
_cell.angle_gamma   90.00
#
_symmetry.space_group_name_H-M   'P 1'
#
loop_
_entity.id
_entity.type
_entity.pdbx_description
1 polymer ?
#
loop_
_entity_poly.entity_id
_entity_poly.type
_entity_poly.pdbx_seq_one_letter_code
_entity_poly.pdbx_strand_id
1 'polypeptide(L)'
;MRVKWIALLLLGVGLLTVGSAWMLLKPEKIVLTGQVMTEQGPAVKAVVRVRTSDTFTITDEQGHFKLETDPFDKPIMVTAWLPEYQVGASEIKQADTPIVITLVRHYTTDDPEYPWFSHEGTTGSLSCSHCMPCYSEWAADAHSQSAINPRFLSVYNGTDLHGNKGAITQYEFDRAAGIEIPSAPSLGRDGIGVGFRLDYPDLGGNCATCHAPVAALNSDSPSQVDLNTISGIETEGVFCEFCHKIGAIALDPITNTPNINLPGVLSMRLYRPSGDAQMFFGNFDDVARRVTYLPLIEASAFCAPCHSGNFWGTTIYNSYGEWLASPYSDSANGKTCQNCHMPSVAYDYITYPEKGGFTRNHERIFSHQMPGAMDTHLLQNTAELDVKAVCQNNQLVVTVAVTNTGAGHDIPTDNPLRNMILVVTATTGDEQVLALNEGPTIPAWGGVGDPAHGYYAGLPGVLYAKILTDYYTGEMPTAAYWRQTRIVSDNRIPALATDETTYQFALLDGVCSAQVDARLLLRRAFIDLMDQKAWDTPDILMEQVTLEVK
;
A
#
# COMPACT_ATOMS: atom_id res chain seq x y z
N MET A 1 36.79 1.69 85.54
CA MET A 1 37.38 0.71 86.50
C MET A 1 38.03 -0.41 85.71
N ARG A 2 39.18 -0.88 86.19
CA ARG A 2 40.17 -1.75 85.52
C ARG A 2 39.65 -3.12 85.04
N VAL A 3 40.46 -3.73 84.15
CA VAL A 3 40.91 -5.16 84.08
C VAL A 3 40.70 -5.75 82.66
N LYS A 4 41.74 -5.74 81.81
CA LYS A 4 42.77 -6.78 81.48
C LYS A 4 42.32 -7.93 80.54
N TRP A 5 42.97 -7.96 79.37
CA TRP A 5 43.63 -9.08 78.66
C TRP A 5 43.21 -10.54 78.92
N ILE A 6 42.98 -11.33 77.84
CA ILE A 6 43.91 -12.35 77.28
C ILE A 6 43.23 -13.10 76.12
N ALA A 7 44.03 -13.42 75.10
CA ALA A 7 43.75 -14.11 73.85
C ALA A 7 43.40 -15.60 73.97
N LEU A 8 42.74 -16.15 72.95
CA LEU A 8 43.09 -17.49 72.44
C LEU A 8 42.78 -17.64 70.95
N LEU A 9 43.73 -18.26 70.25
CA LEU A 9 43.83 -18.49 68.81
C LEU A 9 42.99 -19.68 68.31
N LEU A 10 42.62 -19.57 67.03
CA LEU A 10 42.60 -20.56 65.94
C LEU A 10 41.79 -21.87 66.09
N LEU A 11 40.84 -22.04 65.18
CA LEU A 11 40.92 -23.08 64.13
C LEU A 11 39.95 -22.74 62.99
N GLY A 12 40.51 -22.53 61.80
CA GLY A 12 39.75 -22.31 60.57
C GLY A 12 39.17 -23.61 60.04
N VAL A 13 37.91 -23.53 59.58
CA VAL A 13 37.30 -24.51 58.69
C VAL A 13 36.83 -23.74 57.47
N GLY A 14 37.48 -24.00 56.33
CA GLY A 14 37.07 -23.49 55.03
C GLY A 14 35.74 -24.11 54.63
N LEU A 15 34.72 -23.26 54.46
CA LEU A 15 33.50 -23.61 53.74
C LEU A 15 33.76 -23.37 52.25
N LEU A 16 33.95 -24.47 51.52
CA LEU A 16 33.80 -24.54 50.07
C LEU A 16 32.33 -24.28 49.74
N THR A 17 32.04 -23.10 49.21
CA THR A 17 30.75 -22.78 48.59
C THR A 17 30.67 -23.53 47.26
N VAL A 18 29.91 -24.62 47.23
CA VAL A 18 29.50 -25.27 45.98
C VAL A 18 28.48 -24.35 45.29
N GLY A 19 28.99 -23.46 44.44
CA GLY A 19 28.17 -22.74 43.47
C GLY A 19 27.60 -23.75 42.49
N SER A 20 26.34 -24.13 42.67
CA SER A 20 25.58 -24.92 41.70
C SER A 20 25.17 -23.98 40.56
N ALA A 21 26.10 -23.79 39.62
CA ALA A 21 25.79 -23.29 38.30
C ALA A 21 24.88 -24.32 37.61
N TRP A 22 23.57 -24.08 37.67
CA TRP A 22 22.62 -24.74 36.77
C TRP A 22 22.87 -24.19 35.36
N MET A 23 23.88 -24.74 34.72
CA MET A 23 24.07 -24.64 33.28
C MET A 23 22.89 -25.38 32.66
N LEU A 24 21.89 -24.64 32.20
CA LEU A 24 20.78 -25.17 31.39
C LEU A 24 21.40 -25.79 30.13
N LEU A 25 21.71 -27.08 30.19
CA LEU A 25 22.04 -27.87 29.01
C LEU A 25 20.81 -27.79 28.09
N LYS A 26 20.96 -27.10 26.96
CA LYS A 26 19.93 -27.17 25.91
C LYS A 26 19.75 -28.64 25.55
N PRO A 27 18.50 -29.15 25.49
CA PRO A 27 18.27 -30.53 25.11
C PRO A 27 18.93 -30.82 23.75
N GLU A 28 19.50 -32.01 23.61
CA GLU A 28 20.13 -32.45 22.38
C GLU A 28 19.09 -32.45 21.25
N LYS A 29 19.41 -31.78 20.13
CA LYS A 29 18.55 -31.75 18.95
C LYS A 29 18.39 -33.17 18.40
N ILE A 30 17.22 -33.46 17.85
CA ILE A 30 16.96 -34.71 17.15
C ILE A 30 17.01 -34.45 15.65
N VAL A 31 17.55 -35.41 14.88
CA VAL A 31 17.62 -35.33 13.42
C VAL A 31 16.54 -36.21 12.81
N LEU A 32 15.60 -35.57 12.11
CA LEU A 32 14.63 -36.24 11.26
C LEU A 32 15.23 -36.45 9.88
N THR A 33 14.98 -37.62 9.28
CA THR A 33 15.45 -37.95 7.94
C THR A 33 14.32 -38.48 7.09
N GLY A 34 14.38 -38.18 5.80
CA GLY A 34 13.34 -38.58 4.88
C GLY A 34 13.62 -38.17 3.45
N GLN A 35 12.58 -38.32 2.63
CA GLN A 35 12.61 -38.00 1.21
C GLN A 35 11.35 -37.21 0.82
N VAL A 36 11.52 -36.24 -0.06
CA VAL A 36 10.41 -35.53 -0.70
C VAL A 36 10.36 -35.92 -2.17
N MET A 37 9.17 -36.26 -2.64
CA MET A 37 8.91 -36.72 -4.00
C MET A 37 7.86 -35.84 -4.67
N THR A 38 7.92 -35.76 -5.99
CA THR A 38 6.86 -35.22 -6.87
C THR A 38 6.30 -36.34 -7.73
N GLU A 39 5.25 -36.09 -8.50
CA GLU A 39 4.82 -37.03 -9.55
C GLU A 39 5.89 -37.31 -10.63
N GLN A 40 6.93 -36.46 -10.76
CA GLN A 40 7.99 -36.56 -11.77
C GLN A 40 9.29 -37.20 -11.26
N GLY A 41 9.39 -37.48 -9.96
CA GLY A 41 10.61 -38.00 -9.33
C GLY A 41 10.99 -37.22 -8.06
N PRO A 42 12.25 -37.31 -7.59
CA PRO A 42 12.70 -36.62 -6.40
C PRO A 42 12.49 -35.10 -6.45
N ALA A 43 11.98 -34.52 -5.36
CA ALA A 43 11.79 -33.08 -5.25
C ALA A 43 13.12 -32.44 -4.84
N VAL A 44 13.88 -31.95 -5.82
CA VAL A 44 15.19 -31.31 -5.59
C VAL A 44 15.00 -29.88 -5.10
N LYS A 45 15.75 -29.47 -4.07
CA LYS A 45 15.66 -28.14 -3.44
C LYS A 45 14.31 -27.78 -2.82
N ALA A 46 13.51 -28.77 -2.42
CA ALA A 46 12.31 -28.54 -1.64
C ALA A 46 12.69 -28.06 -0.24
N VAL A 47 11.98 -27.05 0.25
CA VAL A 47 12.10 -26.56 1.64
C VAL A 47 11.34 -27.52 2.53
N VAL A 48 12.00 -28.08 3.54
CA VAL A 48 11.40 -29.00 4.51
C VAL A 48 11.53 -28.40 5.91
N ARG A 49 10.42 -28.29 6.64
CA ARG A 49 10.40 -27.64 7.96
C ARG A 49 9.45 -28.35 8.93
N VAL A 50 9.69 -28.14 10.22
CA VAL A 50 8.66 -28.39 11.23
C VAL A 50 7.67 -27.23 11.16
N ARG A 51 6.38 -27.52 11.06
CA ARG A 51 5.32 -26.50 10.99
C ARG A 51 5.47 -25.50 12.14
N THR A 52 5.28 -24.22 11.84
CA THR A 52 5.45 -23.05 12.72
C THR A 52 6.85 -22.85 13.31
N SER A 53 7.84 -23.63 12.90
CA SER A 53 9.24 -23.43 13.29
C SER A 53 10.00 -22.64 12.25
N ASP A 54 10.99 -21.86 12.65
CA ASP A 54 11.96 -21.25 11.73
C ASP A 54 13.04 -22.23 11.28
N THR A 55 13.08 -23.43 11.86
CA THR A 55 14.05 -24.46 11.48
C THR A 55 13.59 -25.18 10.22
N PHE A 56 14.39 -25.06 9.16
CA PHE A 56 14.18 -25.75 7.89
C PHE A 56 15.47 -26.35 7.35
N THR A 57 15.32 -27.23 6.38
CA THR A 57 16.40 -27.80 5.57
C THR A 57 15.96 -27.82 4.11
N ILE A 58 16.90 -28.13 3.21
CA ILE A 58 16.65 -28.19 1.77
C ILE A 58 17.01 -29.60 1.30
N THR A 59 16.17 -30.18 0.46
CA THR A 59 16.44 -31.51 -0.09
C THR A 59 17.59 -31.53 -1.09
N ASP A 60 18.31 -32.65 -1.13
CA ASP A 60 19.40 -32.90 -2.09
C ASP A 60 18.88 -33.29 -3.49
N GLU A 61 19.80 -33.67 -4.38
CA GLU A 61 19.50 -34.11 -5.76
C GLU A 61 18.67 -35.41 -5.83
N GLN A 62 18.62 -36.18 -4.74
CA GLN A 62 17.81 -37.38 -4.61
C GLN A 62 16.55 -37.12 -3.77
N GLY A 63 16.25 -35.85 -3.44
CA GLY A 63 15.09 -35.46 -2.65
C GLY A 63 15.23 -35.79 -1.16
N HIS A 64 16.39 -36.24 -0.69
CA HIS A 64 16.57 -36.55 0.73
C HIS A 64 16.81 -35.31 1.55
N PHE A 65 16.41 -35.34 2.81
CA PHE A 65 16.66 -34.27 3.77
C PHE A 65 17.15 -34.79 5.13
N LYS A 66 17.85 -33.90 5.84
CA LYS A 66 18.15 -34.01 7.26
C LYS A 66 17.69 -32.74 7.94
N LEU A 67 16.71 -32.85 8.84
CA LEU A 67 16.08 -31.72 9.53
C LEU A 67 16.34 -31.85 11.03
N GLU A 68 17.02 -30.86 11.60
CA GLU A 68 17.19 -30.77 13.05
C GLU A 68 15.92 -30.21 13.70
N THR A 69 15.52 -30.75 14.84
CA THR A 69 14.39 -30.24 15.60
C THR A 69 14.58 -30.47 17.10
N ASP A 70 13.82 -29.76 17.92
CA ASP A 70 13.78 -30.01 19.35
C ASP A 70 13.10 -31.35 19.65
N PRO A 71 13.45 -32.05 20.74
CA PRO A 71 12.70 -33.21 21.19
C PRO A 71 11.22 -32.91 21.36
N PHE A 72 10.37 -33.82 20.89
CA PHE A 72 8.93 -33.71 20.98
C PHE A 72 8.32 -34.95 21.63
N ASP A 73 7.35 -34.73 22.51
CA ASP A 73 6.57 -35.78 23.20
C ASP A 73 5.19 -36.00 22.56
N LYS A 74 4.77 -35.07 21.68
CA LYS A 74 3.53 -35.08 20.92
C LYS A 74 3.81 -35.12 19.42
N PRO A 75 2.89 -35.67 18.60
CA PRO A 75 3.05 -35.66 17.16
C PRO A 75 3.29 -34.25 16.61
N ILE A 76 4.29 -34.12 15.73
CA ILE A 76 4.59 -32.87 15.03
C ILE A 76 4.25 -33.02 13.55
N MET A 77 4.06 -31.88 12.86
CA MET A 77 3.90 -31.86 11.41
C MET A 77 5.20 -31.43 10.76
N VAL A 78 5.73 -32.25 9.86
CA VAL A 78 6.80 -31.87 8.94
C VAL A 78 6.18 -31.55 7.60
N THR A 79 6.45 -30.35 7.08
CA THR A 79 5.95 -29.90 5.77
C THR A 79 7.08 -29.84 4.75
N ALA A 80 6.72 -29.96 3.48
CA ALA A 80 7.62 -29.69 2.38
C ALA A 80 6.95 -28.80 1.34
N TRP A 81 7.73 -27.91 0.73
CA TRP A 81 7.26 -27.04 -0.34
C TRP A 81 8.32 -26.91 -1.44
N LEU A 82 7.84 -26.82 -2.68
CA LEU A 82 8.63 -26.59 -3.89
C LEU A 82 7.82 -25.65 -4.80
N PRO A 83 8.46 -24.71 -5.54
CA PRO A 83 7.74 -23.87 -6.50
C PRO A 83 6.88 -24.68 -7.46
N GLU A 84 5.67 -24.21 -7.75
CA GLU A 84 4.64 -24.89 -8.57
C GLU A 84 3.91 -26.06 -7.89
N TYR A 85 4.21 -26.38 -6.63
CA TYR A 85 3.56 -27.45 -5.87
C TYR A 85 2.74 -26.92 -4.69
N GLN A 86 1.76 -27.71 -4.27
CA GLN A 86 1.08 -27.52 -2.99
C GLN A 86 2.02 -27.90 -1.85
N VAL A 87 1.84 -27.28 -0.68
CA VAL A 87 2.56 -27.67 0.54
C VAL A 87 2.13 -29.09 0.92
N GLY A 88 3.07 -30.03 0.88
CA GLY A 88 2.89 -31.38 1.39
C GLY A 88 3.18 -31.44 2.89
N ALA A 89 2.60 -32.42 3.58
CA ALA A 89 2.85 -32.60 5.00
C ALA A 89 2.77 -34.06 5.44
N SER A 90 3.52 -34.39 6.49
CA SER A 90 3.48 -35.69 7.16
C SER A 90 3.47 -35.51 8.69
N GLU A 91 2.64 -36.29 9.37
CA GLU A 91 2.56 -36.31 10.83
C GLU A 91 3.61 -37.28 11.39
N ILE A 92 4.50 -36.78 12.24
CA ILE A 92 5.63 -37.54 12.80
C ILE A 92 5.35 -37.80 14.27
N LYS A 93 5.24 -39.08 14.63
CA LYS A 93 4.98 -39.55 16.00
C LYS A 93 6.24 -39.99 16.73
N GLN A 94 7.25 -40.44 15.99
CA GLN A 94 8.52 -40.95 16.49
C GLN A 94 9.64 -40.51 15.54
N ALA A 95 10.80 -40.14 16.10
CA ALA A 95 11.88 -39.52 15.33
C ALA A 95 12.63 -40.47 14.38
N ASP A 96 12.58 -41.77 14.64
CA ASP A 96 13.24 -42.84 13.88
C ASP A 96 12.41 -43.33 12.68
N THR A 97 11.21 -42.79 12.48
CA THR A 97 10.34 -43.15 11.36
C THR A 97 10.81 -42.45 10.06
N PRO A 98 11.14 -43.19 8.99
CA PRO A 98 11.48 -42.58 7.71
C PRO A 98 10.32 -41.74 7.17
N ILE A 99 10.59 -40.47 6.88
CA ILE A 99 9.58 -39.53 6.42
C ILE A 99 9.51 -39.55 4.89
N VAL A 100 8.31 -39.72 4.33
CA VAL A 100 8.07 -39.50 2.90
C VAL A 100 6.98 -38.46 2.75
N ILE A 101 7.28 -37.39 2.01
CA ILE A 101 6.30 -36.35 1.66
C ILE A 101 6.18 -36.32 0.13
N THR A 102 4.97 -36.49 -0.39
CA THR A 102 4.69 -36.34 -1.81
C THR A 102 4.05 -34.98 -2.08
N LEU A 103 4.70 -34.20 -2.93
CA LEU A 103 4.19 -32.93 -3.43
C LEU A 103 3.35 -33.17 -4.68
N VAL A 104 2.25 -32.43 -4.76
CA VAL A 104 1.34 -32.44 -5.91
C VAL A 104 1.39 -31.05 -6.53
N ARG A 105 1.50 -30.96 -7.86
CA ARG A 105 1.44 -29.66 -8.55
C ARG A 105 0.17 -28.91 -8.17
N HIS A 106 0.32 -27.62 -7.90
CA HIS A 106 -0.83 -26.77 -7.66
C HIS A 106 -1.52 -26.41 -8.98
N TYR A 107 -2.77 -25.97 -8.92
CA TYR A 107 -3.51 -25.59 -10.12
C TYR A 107 -2.87 -24.35 -10.76
N THR A 108 -2.81 -24.34 -12.09
CA THR A 108 -2.35 -23.19 -12.90
C THR A 108 -3.35 -22.82 -13.99
N THR A 109 -4.47 -23.55 -14.04
CA THR A 109 -5.62 -23.26 -14.89
C THR A 109 -6.42 -22.09 -14.31
N ASP A 110 -7.12 -21.39 -15.19
CA ASP A 110 -8.07 -20.35 -14.81
C ASP A 110 -9.47 -20.74 -15.31
N ASP A 111 -10.33 -21.22 -14.41
CA ASP A 111 -11.71 -21.56 -14.73
C ASP A 111 -12.62 -20.32 -14.57
N PRO A 112 -13.20 -19.78 -15.65
CA PRO A 112 -14.13 -18.65 -15.57
C PRO A 112 -15.42 -18.98 -14.81
N GLU A 113 -15.82 -20.25 -14.77
CA GLU A 113 -17.02 -20.73 -14.06
C GLU A 113 -16.72 -21.12 -12.60
N TYR A 114 -15.52 -20.77 -12.10
CA TYR A 114 -15.10 -21.12 -10.74
C TYR A 114 -16.11 -20.61 -9.69
N PRO A 115 -16.68 -21.52 -8.89
CA PRO A 115 -17.51 -21.11 -7.78
C PRO A 115 -16.61 -20.50 -6.70
N TRP A 116 -16.74 -19.19 -6.50
CA TRP A 116 -16.12 -18.50 -5.37
C TRP A 116 -16.47 -19.23 -4.06
N PHE A 117 -15.50 -19.27 -3.15
CA PHE A 117 -15.58 -19.93 -1.87
C PHE A 117 -16.80 -19.43 -1.08
N SER A 118 -17.58 -20.40 -0.62
CA SER A 118 -18.71 -20.18 0.27
C SER A 118 -18.57 -21.09 1.49
N HIS A 119 -19.08 -20.63 2.62
CA HIS A 119 -19.07 -21.39 3.87
C HIS A 119 -20.35 -21.13 4.67
N GLU A 120 -21.05 -22.19 5.06
CA GLU A 120 -22.24 -22.12 5.92
C GLU A 120 -23.29 -21.07 5.46
N GLY A 121 -23.49 -20.94 4.14
CA GLY A 121 -24.45 -20.00 3.55
C GLY A 121 -23.93 -18.56 3.39
N THR A 122 -22.69 -18.27 3.79
CA THR A 122 -21.99 -17.02 3.46
C THR A 122 -21.24 -17.14 2.13
N THR A 123 -21.11 -16.02 1.43
CA THR A 123 -20.41 -15.88 0.14
C THR A 123 -19.45 -14.70 0.20
N GLY A 124 -18.50 -14.63 -0.75
CA GLY A 124 -17.55 -13.52 -0.83
C GLY A 124 -16.56 -13.51 0.32
N SER A 125 -16.01 -12.34 0.63
CA SER A 125 -15.01 -12.21 1.70
C SER A 125 -15.57 -12.53 3.09
N LEU A 126 -16.88 -12.39 3.29
CA LEU A 126 -17.54 -12.80 4.53
C LEU A 126 -17.34 -14.30 4.80
N SER A 127 -17.24 -15.13 3.76
CA SER A 127 -16.89 -16.54 3.88
C SER A 127 -15.54 -16.76 4.55
N CYS A 128 -14.61 -15.81 4.51
CA CYS A 128 -13.30 -15.93 5.15
C CYS A 128 -13.37 -15.59 6.65
N SER A 129 -14.32 -14.73 7.07
CA SER A 129 -14.46 -14.25 8.46
C SER A 129 -14.66 -15.36 9.50
N HIS A 130 -15.18 -16.52 9.10
CA HIS A 130 -15.39 -17.65 10.01
C HIS A 130 -14.09 -18.21 10.60
N CYS A 131 -12.95 -17.98 9.94
CA CYS A 131 -11.64 -18.50 10.34
C CYS A 131 -10.55 -17.43 10.41
N MET A 132 -10.62 -16.37 9.60
CA MET A 132 -9.51 -15.44 9.40
C MET A 132 -9.71 -14.15 10.22
N PRO A 133 -8.75 -13.76 11.09
CA PRO A 133 -8.87 -12.55 11.89
C PRO A 133 -8.80 -11.26 11.08
N CYS A 134 -8.18 -11.28 9.89
CA CYS A 134 -7.97 -10.11 9.06
C CYS A 134 -9.23 -9.63 8.30
N TYR A 135 -10.37 -10.31 8.40
CA TYR A 135 -11.59 -9.91 7.68
C TYR A 135 -12.02 -8.48 8.02
N SER A 136 -12.02 -8.10 9.30
CA SER A 136 -12.38 -6.74 9.72
C SER A 136 -11.38 -5.69 9.26
N GLU A 137 -10.10 -6.08 9.11
CA GLU A 137 -9.06 -5.19 8.58
C GLU A 137 -9.30 -4.91 7.10
N TRP A 138 -9.51 -5.95 6.29
CA TRP A 138 -9.87 -5.83 4.88
C TRP A 138 -11.20 -5.08 4.68
N ALA A 139 -12.21 -5.34 5.50
CA ALA A 139 -13.50 -4.66 5.39
C ALA A 139 -13.39 -3.14 5.67
N ALA A 140 -12.38 -2.70 6.43
CA ALA A 140 -12.09 -1.29 6.67
C ALA A 140 -11.17 -0.65 5.62
N ASP A 141 -10.54 -1.46 4.77
CA ASP A 141 -9.59 -1.02 3.75
C ASP A 141 -10.29 -0.39 2.52
N ALA A 142 -9.54 0.40 1.75
CA ALA A 142 -10.02 1.02 0.52
C ALA A 142 -10.19 0.02 -0.64
N HIS A 143 -9.46 -1.10 -0.67
CA HIS A 143 -9.55 -2.09 -1.75
C HIS A 143 -10.89 -2.84 -1.73
N SER A 144 -11.42 -3.15 -0.54
CA SER A 144 -12.75 -3.76 -0.34
C SER A 144 -13.91 -2.83 -0.73
N GLN A 145 -13.63 -1.53 -0.84
CA GLN A 145 -14.59 -0.48 -1.20
C GLN A 145 -14.34 0.08 -2.60
N SER A 146 -13.36 -0.45 -3.34
CA SER A 146 -12.90 0.13 -4.60
C SER A 146 -14.00 0.23 -5.67
N ALA A 147 -14.93 -0.71 -5.69
CA ALA A 147 -16.08 -0.73 -6.60
C ALA A 147 -17.20 0.27 -6.23
N ILE A 148 -17.32 0.61 -4.94
CA ILE A 148 -18.46 1.36 -4.39
C ILE A 148 -18.08 2.71 -3.79
N ASN A 149 -16.82 3.13 -3.93
CA ASN A 149 -16.33 4.38 -3.38
C ASN A 149 -17.12 5.57 -3.98
N PRO A 150 -17.84 6.37 -3.18
CA PRO A 150 -18.75 7.38 -3.68
C PRO A 150 -18.02 8.53 -4.40
N ARG A 151 -16.80 8.87 -3.99
CA ARG A 151 -15.99 9.90 -4.67
C ARG A 151 -15.58 9.43 -6.06
N PHE A 152 -15.06 8.21 -6.15
CA PHE A 152 -14.75 7.59 -7.42
C PHE A 152 -15.99 7.52 -8.33
N LEU A 153 -17.12 7.00 -7.82
CA LEU A 153 -18.35 6.88 -8.59
C LEU A 153 -18.92 8.24 -9.03
N SER A 154 -18.75 9.30 -8.24
CA SER A 154 -19.16 10.66 -8.63
C SER A 154 -18.37 11.20 -9.82
N VAL A 155 -17.07 10.87 -9.92
CA VAL A 155 -16.22 11.20 -11.08
C VAL A 155 -16.51 10.26 -12.24
N TYR A 156 -16.74 8.98 -12.00
CA TYR A 156 -17.11 8.03 -13.04
C TYR A 156 -18.44 8.43 -13.71
N ASN A 157 -19.47 8.69 -12.91
CA ASN A 157 -20.82 8.98 -13.39
C ASN A 157 -21.03 10.44 -13.81
N GLY A 158 -20.12 11.34 -13.43
CA GLY A 158 -20.32 12.78 -13.62
C GLY A 158 -21.47 13.32 -12.79
N THR A 159 -21.53 12.92 -11.52
CA THR A 159 -22.47 13.43 -10.52
C THR A 159 -21.73 14.12 -9.39
N ASP A 160 -22.44 14.83 -8.53
CA ASP A 160 -21.98 15.13 -7.17
C ASP A 160 -22.43 14.02 -6.19
N LEU A 161 -22.09 14.15 -4.90
CA LEU A 161 -22.55 13.23 -3.85
C LEU A 161 -24.05 13.34 -3.52
N HIS A 162 -24.75 14.35 -4.03
CA HIS A 162 -26.20 14.51 -3.87
C HIS A 162 -26.99 13.86 -5.02
N GLY A 163 -26.29 13.36 -6.04
CA GLY A 163 -26.89 12.72 -7.22
C GLY A 163 -27.28 13.71 -8.33
N ASN A 164 -26.92 14.98 -8.21
CA ASN A 164 -27.07 15.94 -9.31
C ASN A 164 -26.13 15.54 -10.45
N LYS A 165 -26.63 15.54 -11.69
CA LYS A 165 -25.87 15.13 -12.87
C LYS A 165 -25.33 16.33 -13.62
N GLY A 166 -24.09 16.22 -14.08
CA GLY A 166 -23.51 17.16 -15.05
C GLY A 166 -24.14 17.02 -16.44
N ALA A 167 -23.86 17.98 -17.30
CA ALA A 167 -24.21 17.99 -18.70
C ALA A 167 -23.31 17.03 -19.48
N ILE A 168 -23.90 16.33 -20.44
CA ILE A 168 -23.14 15.48 -21.37
C ILE A 168 -22.15 16.35 -22.15
N THR A 169 -20.91 15.89 -22.26
CA THR A 169 -19.88 16.57 -23.03
C THR A 169 -20.24 16.52 -24.51
N GLN A 170 -20.30 17.70 -25.11
CA GLN A 170 -20.41 17.82 -26.57
C GLN A 170 -19.04 17.62 -27.21
N TYR A 171 -19.01 16.82 -28.26
CA TYR A 171 -17.85 16.59 -29.12
C TYR A 171 -18.13 17.14 -30.53
N GLU A 172 -17.10 17.71 -31.13
CA GLU A 172 -17.11 18.20 -32.50
C GLU A 172 -16.01 17.50 -33.32
N PHE A 173 -16.33 17.12 -34.55
CA PHE A 173 -15.38 16.46 -35.43
C PHE A 173 -14.34 17.45 -35.97
N ASP A 174 -13.09 17.31 -35.53
CA ASP A 174 -11.96 18.03 -36.10
C ASP A 174 -11.52 17.34 -37.39
N ARG A 175 -11.81 17.98 -38.53
CA ARG A 175 -11.44 17.44 -39.86
C ARG A 175 -9.94 17.34 -40.10
N ALA A 176 -9.13 18.20 -39.48
CA ALA A 176 -7.69 18.21 -39.67
C ALA A 176 -7.02 17.10 -38.85
N ALA A 177 -7.49 16.88 -37.63
CA ALA A 177 -7.00 15.80 -36.76
C ALA A 177 -7.67 14.45 -37.05
N GLY A 178 -8.83 14.43 -37.70
CA GLY A 178 -9.57 13.23 -38.06
C GLY A 178 -10.22 12.52 -36.86
N ILE A 179 -10.55 13.27 -35.81
CA ILE A 179 -11.04 12.76 -34.52
C ILE A 179 -12.12 13.68 -33.95
N GLU A 180 -12.94 13.14 -33.04
CA GLU A 180 -13.87 13.91 -32.23
C GLU A 180 -13.13 14.58 -31.07
N ILE A 181 -13.31 15.90 -30.91
CA ILE A 181 -12.71 16.68 -29.82
C ILE A 181 -13.79 17.33 -28.95
N PRO A 182 -13.60 17.41 -27.62
CA PRO A 182 -14.57 18.07 -26.76
C PRO A 182 -14.65 19.57 -27.07
N SER A 183 -15.87 20.10 -27.23
CA SER A 183 -16.11 21.47 -27.71
C SER A 183 -15.83 22.57 -26.67
N ALA A 184 -15.66 22.21 -25.40
CA ALA A 184 -15.33 23.13 -24.31
C ALA A 184 -14.68 22.39 -23.12
N PRO A 185 -13.99 23.08 -22.20
CA PRO A 185 -13.63 22.52 -20.90
C PRO A 185 -14.87 22.02 -20.15
N SER A 186 -14.75 20.98 -19.33
CA SER A 186 -15.83 20.55 -18.42
C SER A 186 -16.01 21.56 -17.28
N LEU A 187 -14.89 22.13 -16.83
CA LEU A 187 -14.86 23.22 -15.86
C LEU A 187 -15.70 24.41 -16.38
N GLY A 188 -16.77 24.73 -15.66
CA GLY A 188 -17.64 25.87 -15.96
C GLY A 188 -18.79 25.61 -16.95
N ARG A 189 -18.95 24.38 -17.48
CA ARG A 189 -20.15 24.02 -18.26
C ARG A 189 -21.39 23.86 -17.36
N ASP A 190 -21.19 23.29 -16.19
CA ASP A 190 -22.15 23.17 -15.11
C ASP A 190 -21.41 23.18 -13.77
N GLY A 191 -22.15 23.23 -12.65
CA GLY A 191 -21.56 23.20 -11.32
C GLY A 191 -21.03 21.83 -10.87
N ILE A 192 -21.13 20.77 -11.69
CA ILE A 192 -20.82 19.37 -11.34
C ILE A 192 -19.47 18.92 -11.94
N GLY A 193 -19.03 19.55 -13.02
CA GLY A 193 -17.71 19.35 -13.61
C GLY A 193 -17.58 18.03 -14.40
N VAL A 194 -16.38 17.45 -14.38
CA VAL A 194 -16.03 16.30 -15.23
C VAL A 194 -16.83 15.03 -14.91
N GLY A 195 -16.98 14.14 -15.89
CA GLY A 195 -17.31 12.75 -15.61
C GLY A 195 -17.09 11.82 -16.79
N PHE A 196 -16.60 10.61 -16.53
CA PHE A 196 -16.30 9.65 -17.59
C PHE A 196 -17.57 9.31 -18.41
N ARG A 197 -18.69 9.05 -17.74
CA ARG A 197 -19.99 8.77 -18.37
C ARG A 197 -20.64 10.01 -19.01
N LEU A 198 -20.17 11.23 -18.70
CA LEU A 198 -20.58 12.43 -19.43
C LEU A 198 -19.86 12.55 -20.77
N ASP A 199 -18.62 12.06 -20.84
CA ASP A 199 -17.84 12.00 -22.08
C ASP A 199 -18.23 10.81 -22.95
N TYR A 200 -18.50 9.67 -22.31
CA TYR A 200 -18.80 8.42 -22.98
C TYR A 200 -20.06 7.76 -22.39
N PRO A 201 -21.27 8.28 -22.69
CA PRO A 201 -22.53 7.78 -22.12
C PRO A 201 -22.86 6.33 -22.44
N ASP A 202 -22.24 5.77 -23.48
CA ASP A 202 -22.49 4.42 -23.97
C ASP A 202 -21.33 3.43 -23.67
N LEU A 203 -20.26 3.89 -23.00
CA LEU A 203 -19.07 3.07 -22.69
C LEU A 203 -18.89 2.84 -21.19
N GLY A 204 -18.49 1.64 -20.80
CA GLY A 204 -18.14 1.32 -19.40
C GLY A 204 -16.72 1.74 -19.02
N GLY A 205 -15.81 1.79 -20.00
CA GLY A 205 -14.40 2.12 -19.78
C GLY A 205 -13.63 1.03 -19.04
N ASN A 206 -12.34 1.27 -18.83
CA ASN A 206 -11.42 0.31 -18.21
C ASN A 206 -11.32 0.46 -16.68
N CYS A 207 -12.09 1.34 -16.05
CA CYS A 207 -11.97 1.59 -14.61
C CYS A 207 -12.20 0.31 -13.77
N ALA A 208 -13.06 -0.59 -14.24
CA ALA A 208 -13.32 -1.87 -13.60
C ALA A 208 -12.09 -2.79 -13.52
N THR A 209 -11.07 -2.64 -14.38
CA THR A 209 -9.89 -3.52 -14.34
C THR A 209 -9.12 -3.44 -13.03
N CYS A 210 -9.25 -2.31 -12.30
CA CYS A 210 -8.69 -2.13 -10.96
C CYS A 210 -9.78 -2.05 -9.89
N HIS A 211 -10.93 -1.42 -10.17
CA HIS A 211 -11.97 -1.15 -9.17
C HIS A 211 -12.97 -2.30 -8.97
N ALA A 212 -13.13 -3.19 -9.95
CA ALA A 212 -13.98 -4.37 -9.88
C ALA A 212 -13.35 -5.49 -10.73
N PRO A 213 -12.13 -5.95 -10.38
CA PRO A 213 -11.29 -6.72 -11.29
C PRO A 213 -11.91 -8.05 -11.71
N VAL A 214 -12.75 -8.67 -10.88
CA VAL A 214 -13.45 -9.90 -11.25
C VAL A 214 -14.58 -9.65 -12.26
N ALA A 215 -15.28 -8.52 -12.17
CA ALA A 215 -16.25 -8.13 -13.19
C ALA A 215 -15.56 -7.93 -14.55
N ALA A 216 -14.39 -7.29 -14.54
CA ALA A 216 -13.56 -7.15 -15.74
C ALA A 216 -13.06 -8.51 -16.26
N LEU A 217 -12.58 -9.39 -15.38
CA LEU A 217 -12.07 -10.72 -15.74
C LEU A 217 -13.14 -11.62 -16.38
N ASN A 218 -14.37 -11.56 -15.89
CA ASN A 218 -15.48 -12.39 -16.37
C ASN A 218 -16.20 -11.81 -17.60
N SER A 219 -15.81 -10.61 -18.05
CA SER A 219 -16.41 -9.93 -19.20
C SER A 219 -15.73 -10.30 -20.52
N ASP A 220 -16.51 -10.46 -21.58
CA ASP A 220 -16.00 -10.55 -22.97
C ASP A 220 -15.30 -9.25 -23.42
N SER A 221 -15.52 -8.15 -22.71
CA SER A 221 -14.88 -6.85 -22.94
C SER A 221 -14.42 -6.24 -21.62
N PRO A 222 -13.29 -6.72 -21.05
CA PRO A 222 -12.80 -6.30 -19.73
C PRO A 222 -12.59 -4.79 -19.58
N SER A 223 -12.24 -4.12 -20.68
CA SER A 223 -12.00 -2.67 -20.73
C SER A 223 -13.27 -1.84 -20.98
N GLN A 224 -14.46 -2.43 -20.86
CA GLN A 224 -15.76 -1.78 -21.11
C GLN A 224 -16.83 -2.15 -20.08
N VAL A 225 -16.45 -2.63 -18.91
CA VAL A 225 -17.42 -3.00 -17.86
C VAL A 225 -18.00 -1.74 -17.21
N ASP A 226 -19.33 -1.60 -17.25
CA ASP A 226 -20.04 -0.51 -16.56
C ASP A 226 -20.16 -0.83 -15.06
N LEU A 227 -19.47 -0.02 -14.26
CA LEU A 227 -19.45 -0.14 -12.79
C LEU A 227 -20.82 0.07 -12.14
N ASN A 228 -21.80 0.64 -12.85
CA ASN A 228 -23.17 0.76 -12.33
C ASN A 228 -23.99 -0.52 -12.49
N THR A 229 -23.48 -1.52 -13.21
CA THR A 229 -24.19 -2.77 -13.53
C THR A 229 -23.69 -3.97 -12.76
N ILE A 230 -22.55 -3.85 -12.08
CA ILE A 230 -21.96 -4.91 -11.27
C ILE A 230 -22.88 -5.28 -10.09
N SER A 231 -22.81 -6.54 -9.65
CA SER A 231 -23.65 -7.01 -8.55
C SER A 231 -23.00 -8.18 -7.81
N GLY A 232 -23.56 -8.55 -6.66
CA GLY A 232 -23.03 -9.66 -5.85
C GLY A 232 -21.59 -9.42 -5.40
N ILE A 233 -20.75 -10.45 -5.52
CA ILE A 233 -19.36 -10.44 -5.04
C ILE A 233 -18.50 -9.36 -5.72
N GLU A 234 -18.85 -8.95 -6.95
CA GLU A 234 -18.11 -7.92 -7.69
C GLU A 234 -18.19 -6.55 -7.02
N THR A 235 -19.22 -6.30 -6.20
CA THR A 235 -19.37 -5.05 -5.44
C THR A 235 -18.40 -4.95 -4.26
N GLU A 236 -17.74 -6.04 -3.87
CA GLU A 236 -16.63 -6.03 -2.90
C GLU A 236 -15.33 -5.49 -3.52
N GLY A 237 -15.31 -5.19 -4.83
CA GLY A 237 -14.13 -4.71 -5.52
C GLY A 237 -12.98 -5.72 -5.50
N VAL A 238 -11.90 -5.39 -4.80
CA VAL A 238 -10.74 -6.26 -4.60
C VAL A 238 -10.96 -7.08 -3.32
N PHE A 239 -11.55 -8.26 -3.48
CA PHE A 239 -11.96 -9.13 -2.38
C PHE A 239 -10.93 -10.22 -2.04
N CYS A 240 -11.09 -10.90 -0.89
CA CYS A 240 -10.09 -11.81 -0.36
C CYS A 240 -9.61 -12.85 -1.38
N GLU A 241 -10.53 -13.57 -2.02
CA GLU A 241 -10.13 -14.59 -2.98
C GLU A 241 -9.51 -14.03 -4.26
N PHE A 242 -9.90 -12.84 -4.72
CA PHE A 242 -9.24 -12.25 -5.87
C PHE A 242 -7.72 -12.17 -5.62
N CYS A 243 -7.30 -11.59 -4.49
CA CYS A 243 -5.89 -11.52 -4.11
C CYS A 243 -5.27 -12.92 -3.93
N HIS A 244 -5.97 -13.81 -3.22
CA HIS A 244 -5.46 -15.17 -2.94
C HIS A 244 -5.54 -16.14 -4.12
N LYS A 245 -5.97 -15.68 -5.31
CA LYS A 245 -5.99 -16.44 -6.58
C LYS A 245 -4.99 -15.93 -7.60
N ILE A 246 -4.37 -14.76 -7.40
CA ILE A 246 -3.33 -14.26 -8.30
C ILE A 246 -2.13 -15.20 -8.22
N GLY A 247 -1.86 -15.89 -9.33
CA GLY A 247 -0.76 -16.84 -9.45
C GLY A 247 0.45 -16.31 -10.20
N ALA A 248 0.28 -15.27 -11.04
CA ALA A 248 1.36 -14.60 -11.74
C ALA A 248 1.00 -13.16 -12.11
N ILE A 249 2.03 -12.32 -12.22
CA ILE A 249 1.94 -10.95 -12.76
C ILE A 249 2.73 -10.88 -14.07
N ALA A 250 2.16 -10.25 -15.09
CA ALA A 250 2.82 -9.95 -16.35
C ALA A 250 3.47 -8.56 -16.30
N LEU A 251 4.78 -8.52 -16.17
CA LEU A 251 5.58 -7.31 -16.30
C LEU A 251 6.36 -7.34 -17.62
N ASP A 252 6.58 -6.17 -18.20
CA ASP A 252 7.51 -6.02 -19.32
C ASP A 252 8.93 -6.38 -18.86
N PRO A 253 9.64 -7.28 -19.56
CA PRO A 253 10.93 -7.81 -19.09
C PRO A 253 12.08 -6.81 -19.20
N ILE A 254 11.91 -5.69 -19.89
CA ILE A 254 12.94 -4.65 -20.07
C ILE A 254 12.81 -3.60 -18.96
N THR A 255 11.59 -3.11 -18.76
CA THR A 255 11.28 -2.03 -17.81
C THR A 255 10.94 -2.55 -16.42
N ASN A 256 10.59 -3.83 -16.31
CA ASN A 256 10.04 -4.45 -15.10
C ASN A 256 8.78 -3.74 -14.58
N THR A 257 7.96 -3.16 -15.48
CA THR A 257 6.70 -2.48 -15.14
C THR A 257 5.51 -3.10 -15.88
N PRO A 258 4.25 -2.89 -15.45
CA PRO A 258 3.10 -3.38 -16.20
C PRO A 258 3.05 -2.82 -17.62
N ASN A 259 2.55 -3.62 -18.56
CA ASN A 259 2.39 -3.17 -19.94
C ASN A 259 1.37 -2.03 -20.02
N ILE A 260 1.69 -1.00 -20.81
CA ILE A 260 0.94 0.25 -20.90
C ILE A 260 -0.56 0.08 -21.24
N ASN A 261 -0.92 -1.00 -21.94
CA ASN A 261 -2.30 -1.28 -22.39
C ASN A 261 -2.98 -2.40 -21.59
N LEU A 262 -2.39 -2.88 -20.50
CA LEU A 262 -2.91 -3.99 -19.69
C LEU A 262 -3.07 -3.57 -18.22
N PRO A 263 -3.90 -2.56 -17.89
CA PRO A 263 -4.08 -2.11 -16.51
C PRO A 263 -4.77 -3.18 -15.64
N GLY A 264 -4.44 -3.16 -14.35
CA GLY A 264 -5.09 -3.97 -13.32
C GLY A 264 -5.07 -5.46 -13.64
N VAL A 265 -6.24 -6.10 -13.54
CA VAL A 265 -6.41 -7.54 -13.76
C VAL A 265 -5.90 -8.04 -15.12
N LEU A 266 -5.78 -7.16 -16.13
CA LEU A 266 -5.27 -7.53 -17.45
C LEU A 266 -3.77 -7.87 -17.47
N SER A 267 -3.01 -7.43 -16.46
CA SER A 267 -1.63 -7.85 -16.23
C SER A 267 -1.52 -8.93 -15.16
N MET A 268 -2.63 -9.58 -14.77
CA MET A 268 -2.66 -10.63 -13.76
C MET A 268 -3.11 -11.95 -14.37
N ARG A 269 -2.58 -13.06 -13.86
CA ARG A 269 -3.12 -14.39 -14.13
C ARG A 269 -3.64 -14.98 -12.83
N LEU A 270 -4.94 -15.26 -12.79
CA LEU A 270 -5.56 -15.98 -11.69
C LEU A 270 -5.45 -17.49 -11.92
N TYR A 271 -5.33 -18.25 -10.83
CA TYR A 271 -5.38 -19.71 -10.84
C TYR A 271 -6.64 -20.19 -10.11
N ARG A 272 -7.74 -20.20 -10.86
CA ARG A 272 -9.03 -20.74 -10.43
C ARG A 272 -9.15 -22.21 -10.85
N PRO A 273 -9.14 -23.16 -9.90
CA PRO A 273 -9.27 -24.59 -10.23
C PRO A 273 -10.69 -24.93 -10.71
N SER A 274 -10.83 -25.99 -11.50
CA SER A 274 -12.16 -26.43 -11.97
C SER A 274 -12.93 -27.28 -10.96
N GLY A 275 -14.26 -27.24 -11.08
CA GLY A 275 -15.17 -27.98 -10.21
C GLY A 275 -15.15 -27.47 -8.76
N ASP A 276 -15.33 -28.37 -7.80
CA ASP A 276 -15.41 -28.03 -6.37
C ASP A 276 -14.03 -27.86 -5.69
N ALA A 277 -12.94 -27.94 -6.46
CA ALA A 277 -11.59 -27.79 -5.92
C ALA A 277 -11.37 -26.35 -5.43
N GLN A 278 -10.60 -26.21 -4.35
CA GLN A 278 -10.32 -24.93 -3.71
C GLN A 278 -8.82 -24.84 -3.39
N MET A 279 -8.24 -23.69 -3.69
CA MET A 279 -6.81 -23.42 -3.52
C MET A 279 -6.59 -21.92 -3.32
N PHE A 280 -5.76 -21.54 -2.37
CA PHE A 280 -5.39 -20.17 -2.07
C PHE A 280 -3.88 -20.01 -2.03
N PHE A 281 -3.38 -18.84 -2.38
CA PHE A 281 -1.98 -18.48 -2.21
C PHE A 281 -1.76 -17.71 -0.92
N GLY A 282 -0.73 -18.03 -0.16
CA GLY A 282 -0.34 -17.32 1.05
C GLY A 282 1.17 -17.18 1.18
N ASN A 283 1.62 -16.57 2.27
CA ASN A 283 3.04 -16.30 2.55
C ASN A 283 3.72 -17.37 3.42
N PHE A 284 3.07 -18.51 3.66
CA PHE A 284 3.59 -19.61 4.48
C PHE A 284 3.74 -20.91 3.69
N ASP A 285 4.95 -21.48 3.77
CA ASP A 285 5.40 -22.76 3.19
C ASP A 285 5.09 -23.98 4.06
N ASP A 286 4.30 -23.81 5.13
CA ASP A 286 3.92 -24.85 6.08
C ASP A 286 2.42 -24.98 6.35
N VAL A 287 1.59 -24.43 5.45
CA VAL A 287 0.13 -24.56 5.51
C VAL A 287 -0.33 -25.54 4.45
N ALA A 288 -0.47 -26.82 4.80
CA ALA A 288 -0.83 -27.90 3.88
C ALA A 288 -2.34 -28.09 3.62
N ARG A 289 -3.18 -27.09 3.92
CA ARG A 289 -4.65 -27.23 3.84
C ARG A 289 -5.25 -26.22 2.86
N ARG A 290 -5.40 -26.61 1.58
CA ARG A 290 -5.98 -25.79 0.50
C ARG A 290 -5.29 -24.43 0.29
N VAL A 291 -4.12 -24.23 0.89
CA VAL A 291 -3.28 -23.04 0.76
C VAL A 291 -1.93 -23.55 0.27
N THR A 292 -1.24 -22.76 -0.56
CA THR A 292 0.16 -23.00 -0.87
C THR A 292 0.95 -21.70 -0.84
N TYR A 293 2.26 -21.81 -0.64
CA TYR A 293 3.15 -20.66 -0.64
C TYR A 293 3.38 -20.15 -2.05
N LEU A 294 3.29 -18.83 -2.21
CA LEU A 294 3.63 -18.11 -3.43
C LEU A 294 4.54 -16.94 -3.08
N PRO A 295 5.85 -16.99 -3.38
CA PRO A 295 6.77 -15.90 -3.11
C PRO A 295 6.34 -14.54 -3.67
N LEU A 296 5.61 -14.55 -4.79
CA LEU A 296 5.10 -13.34 -5.43
C LEU A 296 4.17 -12.52 -4.51
N ILE A 297 3.46 -13.13 -3.55
CA ILE A 297 2.57 -12.38 -2.63
C ILE A 297 3.34 -11.47 -1.67
N GLU A 298 4.64 -11.72 -1.48
CA GLU A 298 5.55 -10.94 -0.64
C GLU A 298 6.33 -9.88 -1.43
N ALA A 299 6.20 -9.86 -2.77
CA ALA A 299 6.93 -8.96 -3.66
C ALA A 299 6.08 -7.73 -4.05
N SER A 300 6.70 -6.55 -4.13
CA SER A 300 6.05 -5.31 -4.59
C SER A 300 5.43 -5.44 -5.99
N ALA A 301 5.96 -6.34 -6.83
CA ALA A 301 5.41 -6.66 -8.15
C ALA A 301 3.93 -7.10 -8.11
N PHE A 302 3.48 -7.66 -6.99
CA PHE A 302 2.08 -8.03 -6.76
C PHE A 302 1.12 -6.84 -6.88
N CYS A 303 1.57 -5.66 -6.45
CA CYS A 303 0.77 -4.42 -6.43
C CYS A 303 0.82 -3.66 -7.76
N ALA A 304 1.85 -3.93 -8.58
CA ALA A 304 2.18 -3.15 -9.76
C ALA A 304 1.02 -2.95 -10.75
N PRO A 305 0.21 -3.98 -11.11
CA PRO A 305 -0.79 -3.83 -12.16
C PRO A 305 -1.85 -2.76 -11.90
N CYS A 306 -2.22 -2.52 -10.63
CA CYS A 306 -3.20 -1.51 -10.26
C CYS A 306 -2.57 -0.16 -9.92
N HIS A 307 -1.31 -0.14 -9.47
CA HIS A 307 -0.59 1.07 -9.02
C HIS A 307 0.37 1.66 -10.07
N SER A 308 0.15 1.34 -11.34
CA SER A 308 0.75 1.99 -12.51
C SER A 308 -0.28 2.09 -13.63
N GLY A 309 -0.47 3.29 -14.16
CA GLY A 309 -1.52 3.57 -15.14
C GLY A 309 -1.11 4.64 -16.14
N ASN A 310 -1.36 4.35 -17.41
CA ASN A 310 -1.07 5.24 -18.53
C ASN A 310 -2.32 5.38 -19.39
N PHE A 311 -2.57 6.59 -19.85
CA PHE A 311 -3.67 6.91 -20.74
C PHE A 311 -3.11 7.73 -21.90
N TRP A 312 -3.37 7.31 -23.13
CA TRP A 312 -2.93 8.04 -24.34
C TRP A 312 -1.41 8.28 -24.41
N GLY A 313 -0.60 7.38 -23.85
CA GLY A 313 0.86 7.54 -23.79
C GLY A 313 1.35 8.46 -22.66
N THR A 314 0.46 9.01 -21.85
CA THR A 314 0.77 9.84 -20.69
C THR A 314 0.69 9.00 -19.41
N THR A 315 1.75 8.99 -18.61
CA THR A 315 1.76 8.34 -17.29
C THR A 315 0.95 9.16 -16.30
N ILE A 316 -0.23 8.64 -15.95
CA ILE A 316 -1.19 9.31 -15.06
C ILE A 316 -0.81 9.06 -13.60
N TYR A 317 -0.48 7.82 -13.25
CA TYR A 317 0.00 7.42 -11.93
C TYR A 317 1.02 6.27 -12.04
N ASN A 318 2.03 6.23 -11.19
CA ASN A 318 3.11 5.22 -11.28
C ASN A 318 3.84 4.96 -9.96
N SER A 319 3.10 4.70 -8.88
CA SER A 319 3.70 4.45 -7.55
C SER A 319 4.69 3.28 -7.56
N TYR A 320 4.39 2.22 -8.33
CA TYR A 320 5.30 1.08 -8.44
C TYR A 320 6.60 1.45 -9.17
N GLY A 321 6.54 2.22 -10.27
CA GLY A 321 7.74 2.66 -10.98
C GLY A 321 8.56 3.69 -10.21
N GLU A 322 7.89 4.58 -9.46
CA GLU A 322 8.55 5.50 -8.52
C GLU A 322 9.30 4.71 -7.42
N TRP A 323 8.68 3.66 -6.89
CA TRP A 323 9.33 2.72 -5.97
C TRP A 323 10.51 1.98 -6.60
N LEU A 324 10.35 1.48 -7.82
CA LEU A 324 11.39 0.78 -8.55
C LEU A 324 12.62 1.67 -8.85
N ALA A 325 12.41 2.98 -8.95
CA ALA A 325 13.46 3.95 -9.16
C ALA A 325 14.18 4.39 -7.87
N SER A 326 13.67 4.01 -6.70
CA SER A 326 14.22 4.44 -5.41
C SER A 326 15.09 3.35 -4.76
N PRO A 327 15.91 3.70 -3.74
CA PRO A 327 16.65 2.70 -2.97
C PRO A 327 15.77 1.66 -2.26
N TYR A 328 14.46 1.87 -2.15
CA TYR A 328 13.55 0.92 -1.50
C TYR A 328 13.34 -0.34 -2.34
N SER A 329 13.61 -0.33 -3.65
CA SER A 329 13.51 -1.53 -4.48
C SER A 329 14.74 -2.45 -4.41
N ASP A 330 15.76 -2.07 -3.64
CA ASP A 330 16.94 -2.92 -3.45
C ASP A 330 16.56 -4.25 -2.78
N SER A 331 16.95 -5.38 -3.38
CA SER A 331 16.55 -6.70 -2.88
C SER A 331 17.22 -7.11 -1.57
N ALA A 332 18.31 -6.43 -1.17
CA ALA A 332 19.07 -6.79 0.03
C ALA A 332 18.74 -5.90 1.23
N ASN A 333 18.50 -4.60 1.00
CA ASN A 333 18.34 -3.60 2.04
C ASN A 333 17.10 -2.71 1.85
N GLY A 334 16.33 -2.93 0.78
CA GLY A 334 15.11 -2.20 0.49
C GLY A 334 13.92 -2.63 1.34
N LYS A 335 12.76 -2.08 1.01
CA LYS A 335 11.47 -2.42 1.62
C LYS A 335 10.43 -2.62 0.53
N THR A 336 9.67 -3.69 0.63
CA THR A 336 8.56 -3.95 -0.29
C THR A 336 7.36 -3.06 0.03
N CYS A 337 6.42 -2.95 -0.91
CA CYS A 337 5.13 -2.28 -0.67
C CYS A 337 4.46 -2.84 0.59
N GLN A 338 4.49 -4.16 0.75
CA GLN A 338 3.90 -4.88 1.89
C GLN A 338 4.56 -4.49 3.22
N ASN A 339 5.86 -4.19 3.27
CA ASN A 339 6.49 -3.82 4.54
C ASN A 339 5.91 -2.55 5.17
N CYS A 340 5.40 -1.62 4.36
CA CYS A 340 4.82 -0.36 4.82
C CYS A 340 3.28 -0.38 4.77
N HIS A 341 2.70 -0.92 3.71
CA HIS A 341 1.25 -0.96 3.49
C HIS A 341 0.60 -2.24 3.98
N MET A 342 1.32 -3.25 4.44
CA MET A 342 0.74 -4.41 5.13
C MET A 342 1.57 -4.69 6.38
N PRO A 343 1.59 -3.75 7.35
CA PRO A 343 2.46 -3.87 8.53
C PRO A 343 2.10 -5.11 9.34
N SER A 344 3.06 -5.60 10.13
CA SER A 344 2.81 -6.75 11.00
C SER A 344 1.75 -6.42 12.06
N VAL A 345 1.00 -7.44 12.45
CA VAL A 345 -0.06 -7.35 13.46
C VAL A 345 0.43 -7.80 14.83
N ALA A 346 -0.36 -7.52 15.87
CA ALA A 346 -0.05 -7.92 17.24
C ALA A 346 -0.44 -9.37 17.57
N TYR A 347 -1.36 -9.96 16.81
CA TYR A 347 -1.78 -11.35 17.01
C TYR A 347 -0.83 -12.33 16.31
N ASP A 348 -0.75 -13.56 16.83
CA ASP A 348 0.25 -14.57 16.46
C ASP A 348 -0.35 -15.75 15.67
N TYR A 349 -1.52 -15.58 15.05
CA TYR A 349 -2.21 -16.63 14.29
C TYR A 349 -2.85 -16.11 13.00
N ILE A 350 -2.86 -16.92 11.94
CA ILE A 350 -3.57 -16.59 10.67
C ILE A 350 -4.98 -17.17 10.61
N THR A 351 -5.28 -18.13 11.47
CA THR A 351 -6.62 -18.72 11.65
C THR A 351 -6.91 -18.68 13.13
N TYR A 352 -8.15 -18.38 13.53
CA TYR A 352 -8.53 -18.35 14.94
C TYR A 352 -8.15 -19.67 15.66
N PRO A 353 -7.57 -19.62 16.88
CA PRO A 353 -7.17 -20.81 17.62
C PRO A 353 -8.30 -21.84 17.79
N GLU A 354 -9.53 -21.38 18.07
CA GLU A 354 -10.73 -22.21 18.19
C GLU A 354 -11.18 -22.86 16.88
N LYS A 355 -10.64 -22.42 15.73
CA LYS A 355 -10.84 -23.01 14.40
C LYS A 355 -9.66 -23.87 13.95
N GLY A 356 -8.72 -24.17 14.87
CA GLY A 356 -7.53 -24.98 14.59
C GLY A 356 -6.33 -24.17 14.12
N GLY A 357 -6.29 -22.87 14.44
CA GLY A 357 -5.13 -22.01 14.24
C GLY A 357 -3.92 -22.41 15.08
N PHE A 358 -2.73 -22.05 14.58
CA PHE A 358 -1.46 -22.28 15.27
C PHE A 358 -0.77 -20.94 15.54
N THR A 359 -0.10 -20.84 16.68
CA THR A 359 0.81 -19.74 17.01
C THR A 359 2.01 -19.71 16.05
N ARG A 360 2.37 -18.50 15.61
CA ARG A 360 3.42 -18.19 14.63
C ARG A 360 4.13 -16.90 15.05
N ASN A 361 5.27 -16.60 14.42
CA ASN A 361 5.87 -15.27 14.57
C ASN A 361 4.92 -14.21 13.97
N HIS A 362 4.45 -13.28 14.80
CA HIS A 362 3.57 -12.19 14.40
C HIS A 362 4.20 -11.25 13.35
N GLU A 363 5.53 -11.16 13.29
CA GLU A 363 6.25 -10.37 12.27
C GLU A 363 6.04 -10.91 10.84
N ARG A 364 5.55 -12.15 10.71
CA ARG A 364 5.18 -12.77 9.41
C ARG A 364 3.68 -12.73 9.13
N ILE A 365 2.90 -12.06 9.96
CA ILE A 365 1.46 -11.92 9.81
C ILE A 365 1.16 -10.45 9.54
N PHE A 366 0.56 -10.19 8.39
CA PHE A 366 0.45 -8.84 7.85
C PHE A 366 -0.99 -8.37 7.85
N SER A 367 -1.17 -7.09 8.21
CA SER A 367 -2.48 -6.46 8.24
C SER A 367 -3.04 -6.31 6.82
N HIS A 368 -4.34 -6.52 6.69
CA HIS A 368 -5.07 -6.30 5.44
C HIS A 368 -5.78 -4.93 5.41
N GLN A 369 -5.50 -4.04 6.36
CA GLN A 369 -6.09 -2.69 6.41
C GLN A 369 -5.48 -1.73 5.37
N MET A 370 -4.28 -2.03 4.88
CA MET A 370 -3.58 -1.30 3.82
C MET A 370 -3.63 0.23 3.93
N PRO A 371 -3.01 0.81 4.98
CA PRO A 371 -3.09 2.24 5.22
C PRO A 371 -2.51 3.04 4.05
N GLY A 372 -3.07 4.21 3.83
CA GLY A 372 -2.70 5.10 2.73
C GLY A 372 -3.12 6.51 3.05
N ALA A 373 -3.63 7.24 2.06
CA ALA A 373 -3.97 8.66 2.24
C ALA A 373 -5.08 8.94 3.27
N MET A 374 -5.81 7.93 3.79
CA MET A 374 -6.77 8.06 4.92
C MET A 374 -6.13 7.92 6.30
N ASP A 375 -4.89 7.45 6.38
CA ASP A 375 -4.23 7.17 7.64
C ASP A 375 -3.35 8.36 8.04
N THR A 376 -3.84 9.17 8.98
CA THR A 376 -3.11 10.33 9.48
C THR A 376 -1.76 9.96 10.10
N HIS A 377 -1.67 8.81 10.79
CA HIS A 377 -0.42 8.39 11.41
C HIS A 377 0.62 8.03 10.33
N LEU A 378 0.22 7.31 9.28
CA LEU A 378 1.11 7.05 8.14
C LEU A 378 1.60 8.35 7.51
N LEU A 379 0.69 9.30 7.26
CA LEU A 379 1.01 10.57 6.62
C LEU A 379 1.95 11.45 7.46
N GLN A 380 1.76 11.49 8.77
CA GLN A 380 2.63 12.21 9.72
C GLN A 380 4.01 11.56 9.88
N ASN A 381 4.20 10.31 9.43
CA ASN A 381 5.51 9.66 9.43
C ASN A 381 6.13 9.59 8.02
N THR A 382 5.53 10.26 7.03
CA THR A 382 5.96 10.18 5.63
C THR A 382 6.92 11.31 5.22
N ALA A 383 6.74 12.50 5.79
CA ALA A 383 7.53 13.68 5.43
C ALA A 383 8.05 14.38 6.68
N GLU A 384 9.18 15.07 6.56
CA GLU A 384 9.73 15.94 7.59
C GLU A 384 9.76 17.40 7.11
N LEU A 385 9.61 18.34 8.06
CA LEU A 385 9.63 19.76 7.82
C LEU A 385 10.74 20.43 8.65
N ASP A 386 11.78 20.97 8.02
CA ASP A 386 12.82 21.79 8.67
C ASP A 386 12.57 23.26 8.35
N VAL A 387 12.50 24.10 9.38
CA VAL A 387 12.26 25.54 9.22
C VAL A 387 13.38 26.31 9.88
N LYS A 388 13.94 27.28 9.14
CA LYS A 388 14.94 28.23 9.64
C LYS A 388 14.43 29.63 9.39
N ALA A 389 14.49 30.49 10.39
CA ALA A 389 14.04 31.87 10.27
C ALA A 389 15.07 32.82 10.88
N VAL A 390 15.48 33.82 10.10
CA VAL A 390 16.49 34.81 10.49
C VAL A 390 16.07 36.20 10.05
N CYS A 391 16.31 37.21 10.89
CA CYS A 391 16.16 38.59 10.48
C CYS A 391 17.45 39.09 9.83
N GLN A 392 17.35 39.55 8.59
CA GLN A 392 18.47 40.13 7.85
C GLN A 392 17.98 41.24 6.93
N ASN A 393 18.76 42.31 6.79
CA ASN A 393 18.45 43.45 5.90
C ASN A 393 17.04 44.03 6.12
N ASN A 394 16.60 44.14 7.38
CA ASN A 394 15.27 44.66 7.76
C ASN A 394 14.09 43.81 7.24
N GLN A 395 14.31 42.52 7.03
CA GLN A 395 13.31 41.54 6.63
C GLN A 395 13.44 40.26 7.47
N LEU A 396 12.36 39.52 7.59
CA LEU A 396 12.36 38.17 8.11
C LEU A 396 12.55 37.21 6.94
N VAL A 397 13.64 36.45 6.93
CA VAL A 397 13.91 35.43 5.91
C VAL A 397 13.66 34.06 6.51
N VAL A 398 12.70 33.34 5.93
CA VAL A 398 12.29 32.00 6.34
C VAL A 398 12.67 31.02 5.23
N THR A 399 13.46 30.00 5.56
CA THR A 399 13.77 28.87 4.69
C THR A 399 13.03 27.64 5.21
N VAL A 400 12.30 26.97 4.34
CA VAL A 400 11.55 25.76 4.66
C VAL A 400 12.01 24.62 3.75
N ALA A 401 12.45 23.52 4.34
CA ALA A 401 12.80 22.30 3.64
C ALA A 401 11.78 21.21 3.95
N VAL A 402 11.16 20.66 2.90
CA VAL A 402 10.24 19.52 2.97
C VAL A 402 10.96 18.29 2.46
N THR A 403 11.13 17.27 3.29
CA THR A 403 11.85 16.05 2.92
C THR A 403 10.90 14.85 2.92
N ASN A 404 10.91 14.07 1.84
CA ASN A 404 10.23 12.77 1.79
C ASN A 404 11.11 11.71 2.47
N THR A 405 10.88 11.45 3.76
CA THR A 405 11.73 10.54 4.54
C THR A 405 11.15 9.13 4.65
N GLY A 406 9.84 8.99 4.61
CA GLY A 406 9.13 7.75 4.92
C GLY A 406 8.58 6.97 3.73
N ALA A 407 8.52 7.56 2.53
CA ALA A 407 7.98 6.89 1.35
C ALA A 407 9.06 6.45 0.36
N GLY A 408 8.96 5.20 -0.09
CA GLY A 408 9.79 4.66 -1.16
C GLY A 408 9.40 5.13 -2.56
N HIS A 409 8.40 6.00 -2.69
CA HIS A 409 7.89 6.58 -3.94
C HIS A 409 7.71 8.10 -3.77
N ASP A 410 7.29 8.81 -4.82
CA ASP A 410 7.06 10.26 -4.75
C ASP A 410 5.94 10.61 -3.76
N ILE A 411 5.93 11.83 -3.21
CA ILE A 411 4.83 12.31 -2.36
C ILE A 411 4.21 13.61 -2.92
N PRO A 412 2.88 13.66 -3.08
CA PRO A 412 1.93 12.54 -2.98
C PRO A 412 1.95 11.64 -4.24
N THR A 413 1.99 10.32 -4.08
CA THR A 413 1.92 9.36 -5.21
C THR A 413 0.48 9.01 -5.65
N ASP A 414 0.41 8.22 -6.72
CA ASP A 414 -0.77 7.59 -7.31
C ASP A 414 -1.67 8.61 -8.03
N ASN A 415 -2.97 8.57 -7.77
CA ASN A 415 -3.97 9.41 -8.42
C ASN A 415 -3.54 10.90 -8.52
N PRO A 416 -3.46 11.46 -9.75
CA PRO A 416 -2.91 12.80 -10.00
C PRO A 416 -3.77 13.95 -9.48
N LEU A 417 -4.97 13.66 -8.96
CA LEU A 417 -5.78 14.65 -8.26
C LEU A 417 -5.14 15.03 -6.92
N ARG A 418 -4.42 14.10 -6.29
CA ARG A 418 -3.80 14.30 -4.98
C ARG A 418 -2.72 15.36 -5.06
N ASN A 419 -2.65 16.16 -4.00
CA ASN A 419 -1.64 17.20 -3.90
C ASN A 419 -1.24 17.44 -2.44
N MET A 420 -0.02 17.96 -2.25
CA MET A 420 0.46 18.42 -0.95
C MET A 420 0.61 19.94 -0.98
N ILE A 421 0.35 20.59 0.16
CA ILE A 421 0.33 22.04 0.26
C ILE A 421 1.19 22.46 1.44
N LEU A 422 2.30 23.12 1.16
CA LEU A 422 3.06 23.87 2.14
C LEU A 422 2.45 25.27 2.26
N VAL A 423 1.98 25.64 3.45
CA VAL A 423 1.52 26.99 3.78
C VAL A 423 2.49 27.58 4.80
N VAL A 424 3.03 28.77 4.51
CA VAL A 424 3.96 29.49 5.39
C VAL A 424 3.34 30.82 5.77
N THR A 425 3.19 31.05 7.07
CA THR A 425 2.69 32.31 7.61
C THR A 425 3.68 32.88 8.60
N ALA A 426 3.79 34.20 8.63
CA ALA A 426 4.56 34.92 9.63
C ALA A 426 3.68 36.01 10.24
N THR A 427 3.62 36.08 11.56
CA THR A 427 2.82 37.04 12.33
C THR A 427 3.69 37.77 13.33
N THR A 428 3.28 38.95 13.78
CA THR A 428 3.87 39.61 14.96
C THR A 428 3.34 39.02 16.26
N GLY A 429 3.90 39.41 17.41
CA GLY A 429 3.40 39.02 18.73
C GLY A 429 1.93 39.38 18.99
N ASP A 430 1.41 40.41 18.31
CA ASP A 430 0.00 40.82 18.32
C ASP A 430 -0.86 40.14 17.22
N GLU A 431 -0.38 39.01 16.65
CA GLU A 431 -1.05 38.22 15.61
C GLU A 431 -1.28 38.93 14.26
N GLN A 432 -0.63 40.07 14.01
CA GLN A 432 -0.71 40.74 12.71
C GLN A 432 0.15 40.00 11.67
N VAL A 433 -0.48 39.58 10.55
CA VAL A 433 0.20 38.89 9.44
C VAL A 433 1.21 39.82 8.76
N LEU A 434 2.45 39.35 8.61
CA LEU A 434 3.51 40.03 7.88
C LEU A 434 3.31 39.84 6.36
N ALA A 435 3.54 40.91 5.60
CA ALA A 435 3.45 40.86 4.15
C ALA A 435 4.65 40.12 3.53
N LEU A 436 4.38 39.25 2.55
CA LEU A 436 5.42 38.61 1.75
C LEU A 436 5.98 39.63 0.74
N ASN A 437 7.29 39.87 0.78
CA ASN A 437 7.99 40.67 -0.22
C ASN A 437 8.48 39.81 -1.39
N GLU A 438 9.06 38.65 -1.10
CA GLU A 438 9.63 37.73 -2.10
C GLU A 438 9.47 36.28 -1.63
N GLY A 439 9.22 35.36 -2.55
CA GLY A 439 9.04 33.93 -2.28
C GLY A 439 7.92 33.32 -3.13
N PRO A 440 7.81 31.98 -3.16
CA PRO A 440 6.73 31.32 -3.87
C PRO A 440 5.38 31.56 -3.19
N THR A 441 4.33 31.57 -3.99
CA THR A 441 2.94 31.60 -3.51
C THR A 441 2.15 30.45 -4.10
N ILE A 442 1.17 30.00 -3.35
CA ILE A 442 0.29 28.91 -3.77
C ILE A 442 -0.51 29.38 -4.99
N PRO A 443 -0.52 28.62 -6.10
CA PRO A 443 -1.19 29.01 -7.33
C PRO A 443 -2.71 29.03 -7.20
N ALA A 444 -3.41 29.62 -8.17
CA ALA A 444 -4.87 29.77 -8.17
C ALA A 444 -5.62 28.44 -7.95
N TRP A 445 -5.10 27.34 -8.51
CA TRP A 445 -5.66 25.99 -8.37
C TRP A 445 -5.39 25.34 -6.99
N GLY A 446 -4.74 26.06 -6.07
CA GLY A 446 -4.76 25.78 -4.62
C GLY A 446 -6.04 26.26 -3.92
N GLY A 447 -6.94 26.93 -4.65
CA GLY A 447 -8.24 27.40 -4.19
C GLY A 447 -8.27 28.89 -3.89
N VAL A 448 -9.06 29.65 -4.64
CA VAL A 448 -9.30 31.08 -4.38
C VAL A 448 -10.48 31.23 -3.44
N GLY A 449 -10.26 31.77 -2.24
CA GLY A 449 -11.31 31.87 -1.23
C GLY A 449 -10.77 32.07 0.17
N ASP A 450 -11.50 31.56 1.16
CA ASP A 450 -11.14 31.63 2.57
C ASP A 450 -10.19 30.48 2.98
N PRO A 451 -8.96 30.78 3.45
CA PRO A 451 -8.03 29.77 3.95
C PRO A 451 -8.58 28.89 5.08
N ALA A 452 -9.54 29.38 5.87
CA ALA A 452 -10.18 28.59 6.92
C ALA A 452 -10.97 27.39 6.36
N HIS A 453 -11.33 27.44 5.08
CA HIS A 453 -12.05 26.39 4.36
C HIS A 453 -11.15 25.66 3.34
N GLY A 454 -9.83 25.82 3.40
CA GLY A 454 -8.88 25.17 2.51
C GLY A 454 -8.54 25.96 1.23
N TYR A 455 -9.01 27.19 1.06
CA TYR A 455 -8.68 27.96 -0.13
C TYR A 455 -7.39 28.75 0.09
N TYR A 456 -6.25 28.21 -0.36
CA TYR A 456 -4.92 28.73 -0.01
C TYR A 456 -4.24 29.56 -1.10
N ALA A 457 -4.90 29.80 -2.24
CA ALA A 457 -4.29 30.53 -3.35
C ALA A 457 -3.79 31.93 -2.92
N GLY A 458 -2.59 32.28 -3.40
CA GLY A 458 -1.93 33.55 -3.12
C GLY A 458 -1.22 33.62 -1.77
N LEU A 459 -1.43 32.66 -0.86
CA LEU A 459 -0.67 32.59 0.38
C LEU A 459 0.79 32.18 0.11
N PRO A 460 1.75 32.60 0.95
CA PRO A 460 3.13 32.13 0.86
C PRO A 460 3.17 30.61 1.04
N GLY A 461 3.79 29.92 0.10
CA GLY A 461 3.80 28.46 0.12
C GLY A 461 4.04 27.85 -1.25
N VAL A 462 3.98 26.52 -1.28
CA VAL A 462 4.10 25.72 -2.49
C VAL A 462 3.02 24.65 -2.50
N LEU A 463 2.46 24.41 -3.67
CA LEU A 463 1.61 23.26 -3.91
C LEU A 463 2.38 22.24 -4.75
N TYR A 464 2.60 21.05 -4.19
CA TYR A 464 3.28 19.92 -4.81
C TYR A 464 2.27 18.97 -5.46
N ALA A 465 2.31 18.87 -6.80
CA ALA A 465 1.38 18.05 -7.58
C ALA A 465 1.93 17.68 -8.96
N LYS A 466 1.37 16.62 -9.55
CA LYS A 466 1.48 16.37 -10.99
C LYS A 466 0.32 17.06 -11.70
N ILE A 467 0.61 18.07 -12.51
CA ILE A 467 -0.40 18.86 -13.21
C ILE A 467 -0.61 18.32 -14.62
N LEU A 468 -1.85 17.91 -14.89
CA LEU A 468 -2.30 17.50 -16.21
C LEU A 468 -3.09 18.64 -16.87
N THR A 469 -2.93 18.76 -18.18
CA THR A 469 -3.81 19.59 -19.01
C THR A 469 -4.44 18.73 -20.10
N ASP A 470 -5.72 18.97 -20.36
CA ASP A 470 -6.42 18.40 -21.51
C ASP A 470 -5.87 19.00 -22.81
N TYR A 471 -5.53 18.15 -23.76
CA TYR A 471 -4.80 18.55 -24.97
C TYR A 471 -5.62 19.50 -25.86
N TYR A 472 -6.94 19.34 -25.90
CA TYR A 472 -7.82 20.04 -26.85
C TYR A 472 -8.48 21.28 -26.25
N THR A 473 -8.91 21.21 -25.00
CA THR A 473 -9.64 22.28 -24.31
C THR A 473 -8.74 23.20 -23.51
N GLY A 474 -7.53 22.75 -23.18
CA GLY A 474 -6.63 23.46 -22.26
C GLY A 474 -7.08 23.44 -20.81
N GLU A 475 -8.09 22.64 -20.44
CA GLU A 475 -8.53 22.45 -19.05
C GLU A 475 -7.33 22.08 -18.17
N MET A 476 -7.08 22.84 -17.10
CA MET A 476 -5.90 22.68 -16.25
C MET A 476 -6.15 23.26 -14.83
N PRO A 477 -5.84 22.52 -13.75
CA PRO A 477 -5.56 21.08 -13.73
C PRO A 477 -6.81 20.29 -14.16
N THR A 478 -6.67 19.33 -15.09
CA THR A 478 -7.81 18.48 -15.47
C THR A 478 -7.87 17.21 -14.63
N ALA A 479 -9.09 16.84 -14.24
CA ALA A 479 -9.40 15.56 -13.60
C ALA A 479 -9.81 14.47 -14.62
N ALA A 480 -10.10 14.87 -15.87
CA ALA A 480 -10.55 13.97 -16.93
C ALA A 480 -9.36 13.30 -17.64
N TYR A 481 -8.51 12.60 -16.88
CA TYR A 481 -7.31 11.93 -17.41
C TYR A 481 -7.61 10.79 -18.40
N TRP A 482 -8.87 10.35 -18.50
CA TRP A 482 -9.35 9.44 -19.54
C TRP A 482 -9.44 10.12 -20.92
N ARG A 483 -9.41 11.45 -20.99
CA ARG A 483 -9.19 12.21 -22.24
C ARG A 483 -7.70 12.28 -22.56
N GLN A 484 -7.37 12.78 -23.75
CA GLN A 484 -5.98 13.01 -24.11
C GLN A 484 -5.41 14.15 -23.28
N THR A 485 -4.44 13.84 -22.44
CA THR A 485 -3.79 14.80 -21.54
C THR A 485 -2.28 14.81 -21.74
N ARG A 486 -1.63 15.89 -21.32
CA ARG A 486 -0.17 15.96 -21.17
C ARG A 486 0.19 16.48 -19.79
N ILE A 487 1.38 16.10 -19.31
CA ILE A 487 1.96 16.64 -18.08
C ILE A 487 2.45 18.06 -18.38
N VAL A 488 1.97 19.03 -17.60
CA VAL A 488 2.45 20.43 -17.63
C VAL A 488 3.63 20.60 -16.70
N SER A 489 3.52 20.04 -15.49
CA SER A 489 4.56 20.06 -14.47
C SER A 489 4.38 18.88 -13.53
N ASP A 490 5.47 18.46 -12.90
CA ASP A 490 5.45 17.54 -11.78
C ASP A 490 6.50 18.02 -10.77
N ASN A 491 6.03 18.62 -9.69
CA ASN A 491 6.89 19.06 -8.59
C ASN A 491 6.61 18.25 -7.31
N ARG A 492 6.00 17.06 -7.41
CA ARG A 492 5.93 16.14 -6.28
C ARG A 492 7.34 15.83 -5.78
N ILE A 493 7.48 15.52 -4.50
CA ILE A 493 8.81 15.31 -3.89
C ILE A 493 9.19 13.84 -4.08
N PRO A 494 10.25 13.50 -4.85
CA PRO A 494 10.64 12.11 -5.04
C PRO A 494 11.03 11.41 -3.74
N ALA A 495 11.06 10.07 -3.78
CA ALA A 495 11.54 9.26 -2.66
C ALA A 495 12.90 9.77 -2.15
N LEU A 496 13.00 10.04 -0.83
CA LEU A 496 14.23 10.51 -0.17
C LEU A 496 14.75 11.88 -0.64
N ALA A 497 13.97 12.63 -1.42
CA ALA A 497 14.34 13.96 -1.87
C ALA A 497 13.86 15.04 -0.90
N THR A 498 14.49 16.21 -1.00
CA THR A 498 14.14 17.44 -0.28
C THR A 498 13.84 18.55 -1.27
N ASP A 499 12.74 19.26 -1.07
CA ASP A 499 12.48 20.56 -1.69
C ASP A 499 12.74 21.67 -0.68
N GLU A 500 13.49 22.71 -1.06
CA GLU A 500 13.81 23.86 -0.19
C GLU A 500 13.28 25.15 -0.81
N THR A 501 12.52 25.92 -0.02
CA THR A 501 11.91 27.18 -0.43
C THR A 501 12.29 28.29 0.54
N THR A 502 12.40 29.53 0.05
CA THR A 502 12.74 30.70 0.87
C THR A 502 11.72 31.82 0.68
N TYR A 503 11.34 32.45 1.78
CA TYR A 503 10.34 33.51 1.89
C TYR A 503 10.94 34.72 2.61
N GLN A 504 10.73 35.91 2.08
CA GLN A 504 11.16 37.17 2.68
C GLN A 504 9.94 37.97 3.07
N PHE A 505 9.70 38.14 4.37
CA PHE A 505 8.59 38.92 4.92
C PHE A 505 9.05 40.31 5.35
N ALA A 506 8.18 41.30 5.17
CA ALA A 506 8.38 42.64 5.70
C ALA A 506 8.23 42.63 7.23
N LEU A 507 9.24 43.09 7.96
CA LEU A 507 9.14 43.33 9.40
C LEU A 507 8.32 44.61 9.65
N LEU A 508 7.44 44.60 10.66
CA LEU A 508 6.78 45.81 11.13
C LEU A 508 7.79 46.68 11.89
N ASP A 509 7.90 47.95 11.50
CA ASP A 509 8.80 48.95 12.10
C ASP A 509 10.28 48.52 12.17
N GLY A 510 10.69 47.53 11.36
CA GLY A 510 12.05 46.98 11.39
C GLY A 510 12.39 46.16 12.65
N VAL A 511 11.40 45.85 13.48
CA VAL A 511 11.58 45.05 14.68
C VAL A 511 11.68 43.58 14.30
N CYS A 512 12.79 42.93 14.66
CA CYS A 512 12.94 41.49 14.52
C CYS A 512 12.13 40.78 15.60
N SER A 513 10.82 40.67 15.40
CA SER A 513 9.95 39.88 16.27
C SER A 513 8.81 39.30 15.45
N ALA A 514 8.81 37.98 15.31
CA ALA A 514 7.79 37.27 14.55
C ALA A 514 7.58 35.84 15.04
N GLN A 515 6.37 35.33 14.84
CA GLN A 515 6.05 33.92 14.91
C GLN A 515 5.90 33.40 13.49
N VAL A 516 6.66 32.38 13.13
CA VAL A 516 6.55 31.67 11.85
C VAL A 516 5.79 30.38 12.09
N ASP A 517 4.79 30.11 11.25
CA ASP A 517 4.03 28.86 11.21
C ASP A 517 4.10 28.28 9.80
N ALA A 518 4.74 27.10 9.67
CA ALA A 518 4.80 26.34 8.43
C ALA A 518 4.03 25.03 8.61
N ARG A 519 3.07 24.77 7.71
CA ARG A 519 2.21 23.58 7.72
C ARG A 519 2.30 22.87 6.39
N LEU A 520 2.48 21.56 6.43
CA LEU A 520 2.40 20.66 5.28
C LEU A 520 1.11 19.86 5.34
N LEU A 521 0.29 19.98 4.32
CA LEU A 521 -1.05 19.38 4.25
C LEU A 521 -1.12 18.40 3.08
N LEU A 522 -1.83 17.28 3.26
CA LEU A 522 -2.28 16.43 2.15
C LEU A 522 -3.72 16.79 1.78
N ARG A 523 -3.95 17.01 0.49
CA ARG A 523 -5.26 17.21 -0.12
C ARG A 523 -5.59 16.08 -1.10
N ARG A 524 -6.84 15.62 -1.08
CA ARG A 524 -7.30 14.47 -1.89
C ARG A 524 -7.49 14.77 -3.37
N ALA A 525 -7.95 15.97 -3.67
CA ALA A 525 -8.17 16.45 -5.02
C ALA A 525 -8.11 17.98 -5.03
N PHE A 526 -7.88 18.60 -6.18
CA PHE A 526 -8.03 20.06 -6.32
C PHE A 526 -9.39 20.52 -5.77
N ILE A 527 -9.39 21.60 -4.98
CA ILE A 527 -10.56 22.02 -4.19
C ILE A 527 -11.78 22.32 -5.08
N ASP A 528 -11.57 22.90 -6.27
CA ASP A 528 -12.64 23.15 -7.22
C ASP A 528 -13.38 21.87 -7.65
N LEU A 529 -12.64 20.74 -7.79
CA LEU A 529 -13.27 19.45 -8.06
C LEU A 529 -14.03 18.95 -6.84
N MET A 530 -13.47 19.11 -5.63
CA MET A 530 -14.15 18.71 -4.40
C MET A 530 -15.46 19.47 -4.22
N ASP A 531 -15.47 20.77 -4.50
CA ASP A 531 -16.66 21.63 -4.45
C ASP A 531 -17.70 21.18 -5.48
N GLN A 532 -17.28 21.00 -6.75
CA GLN A 532 -18.16 20.53 -7.83
C GLN A 532 -18.81 19.18 -7.51
N LYS A 533 -18.08 18.31 -6.81
CA LYS A 533 -18.53 16.97 -6.46
C LYS A 533 -19.18 16.89 -5.09
N ALA A 534 -19.28 18.00 -4.37
CA ALA A 534 -19.74 18.06 -2.98
C ALA A 534 -18.97 17.11 -2.05
N TRP A 535 -17.65 16.99 -2.25
CA TRP A 535 -16.78 16.19 -1.40
C TRP A 535 -16.41 16.98 -0.15
N ASP A 536 -17.05 16.65 0.97
CA ASP A 536 -16.69 17.16 2.28
C ASP A 536 -15.52 16.34 2.86
N THR A 537 -14.31 16.61 2.36
CA THR A 537 -13.09 15.97 2.85
C THR A 537 -12.06 17.03 3.23
N PRO A 538 -11.74 17.19 4.52
CA PRO A 538 -10.75 18.17 4.95
C PRO A 538 -9.34 17.76 4.51
N ASP A 539 -8.48 18.76 4.39
CA ASP A 539 -7.05 18.53 4.25
C ASP A 539 -6.48 17.89 5.53
N ILE A 540 -5.49 17.02 5.37
CA ILE A 540 -4.88 16.28 6.48
C ILE A 540 -3.53 16.91 6.79
N LEU A 541 -3.33 17.31 8.04
CA LEU A 541 -2.03 17.81 8.51
C LEU A 541 -1.00 16.69 8.53
N MET A 542 0.03 16.81 7.70
CA MET A 542 1.19 15.92 7.68
C MET A 542 2.24 16.39 8.68
N GLU A 543 2.62 17.66 8.62
CA GLU A 543 3.66 18.22 9.50
C GLU A 543 3.40 19.69 9.81
N GLN A 544 3.88 20.14 10.97
CA GLN A 544 3.81 21.55 11.37
C GLN A 544 5.01 21.94 12.21
N VAL A 545 5.61 23.08 11.88
CA VAL A 545 6.66 23.70 12.69
C VAL A 545 6.29 25.15 12.95
N THR A 546 6.32 25.52 14.23
CA THR A 546 6.12 26.89 14.69
C THR A 546 7.40 27.39 15.36
N LEU A 547 7.89 28.55 14.95
CA LEU A 547 9.13 29.15 15.48
C LEU A 547 8.88 30.60 15.93
N GLU A 548 9.43 30.95 17.08
CA GLU A 548 9.51 32.33 17.54
C GLU A 548 10.88 32.91 17.16
N VAL A 549 10.88 34.08 16.52
CA VAL A 549 12.08 34.82 16.10
C VAL A 549 12.14 36.12 16.89
N LYS A 550 13.29 36.42 17.50
CA LYS A 550 13.54 37.59 18.36
C LYS A 550 14.87 38.26 18.02
#